data_AF-A0A023FTI4-F1
#
_entry.id   AF-A0A023FTI4-F1
#
_cell.length_a   1.000
_cell.length_b   1.000
_cell.length_c   1.000
_cell.angle_alpha   90.00
_cell.angle_beta   90.00
_cell.angle_gamma   90.00
#
_symmetry.space_group_name_H-M   'P 1'
#
loop_
_entity.id
_entity.type
_entity.pdbx_description
1 polymer ?
#
loop_
_entity_poly.entity_id
_entity_poly.type
_entity_poly.pdbx_seq_one_letter_code
_entity_poly.pdbx_strand_id
1 'polypeptide(L)'
;VGLHDIRALADRGQLAQLTVTMTKHPSALRLADAEMKVRCDRAAAAGGPAVTLYDGPVRDLCPLAPNNVNSMAAAAMAAHTLGFDGVRGRLVADPGMADYHSLELDLVGPSEPDGRTFRVRTLRMNPADRAAVTASATYGAFLGSMLEAAKGHGPGLHFC
;
A
#
# COMPACT_ATOMS: atom_id res chain seq x y z
N VAL A 1 8.58 -4.00 -9.04
CA VAL A 1 8.81 -4.44 -7.65
C VAL A 1 7.45 -4.77 -7.05
N GLY A 2 7.25 -6.02 -6.65
CA GLY A 2 6.00 -6.53 -6.09
C GLY A 2 6.21 -7.19 -4.72
N LEU A 3 5.20 -7.95 -4.27
CA LEU A 3 5.27 -8.67 -2.99
C LEU A 3 6.44 -9.68 -2.95
N HIS A 4 6.78 -10.31 -4.08
CA HIS A 4 7.92 -11.23 -4.18
C HIS A 4 9.26 -10.54 -3.92
N ASP A 5 9.46 -9.31 -4.42
CA ASP A 5 10.70 -8.57 -4.20
C ASP A 5 10.83 -8.16 -2.73
N ILE A 6 9.74 -7.68 -2.13
CA ILE A 6 9.68 -7.38 -0.69
C ILE A 6 10.06 -8.63 0.11
N ARG A 7 9.45 -9.78 -0.22
CA ARG A 7 9.70 -11.06 0.45
C ARG A 7 11.16 -11.50 0.30
N ALA A 8 11.69 -11.43 -0.92
CA ALA A 8 13.07 -11.82 -1.21
C ALA A 8 14.10 -10.95 -0.47
N LEU A 9 13.84 -9.65 -0.28
CA LEU A 9 14.69 -8.78 0.53
C LEU A 9 14.58 -9.12 2.02
N ALA A 10 13.37 -9.36 2.52
CA ALA A 10 13.15 -9.76 3.90
C ALA A 10 13.84 -11.11 4.23
N ASP A 11 13.73 -12.11 3.36
CA ASP A 11 14.36 -13.43 3.52
C ASP A 11 15.89 -13.35 3.57
N ARG A 12 16.50 -12.34 2.93
CA ARG A 12 17.96 -12.11 2.93
C ARG A 12 18.43 -11.17 4.03
N GLY A 13 17.52 -10.65 4.87
CA GLY A 13 17.85 -9.60 5.85
C GLY A 13 18.25 -8.27 5.21
N GLN A 14 17.87 -8.04 3.96
CA GLN A 14 18.20 -6.83 3.18
C GLN A 14 17.06 -5.81 3.13
N LEU A 15 16.02 -6.00 3.94
CA LEU A 15 14.92 -5.04 4.11
C LEU A 15 14.99 -4.42 5.50
N ALA A 16 15.46 -3.17 5.58
CA ALA A 16 15.54 -2.41 6.83
C ALA A 16 14.29 -1.55 7.06
N GLN A 17 13.71 -1.00 5.99
CA GLN A 17 12.49 -0.19 6.07
C GLN A 17 11.60 -0.43 4.85
N LEU A 18 10.29 -0.38 5.08
CA LEU A 18 9.28 -0.35 4.02
C LEU A 18 8.21 0.69 4.38
N THR A 19 8.04 1.66 3.49
CA THR A 19 6.91 2.58 3.52
C THR A 19 6.00 2.29 2.34
N VAL A 20 4.71 2.14 2.60
CA VAL A 20 3.67 1.98 1.59
C VAL A 20 2.79 3.22 1.63
N THR A 21 2.78 4.02 0.57
CA THR A 21 1.91 5.20 0.44
C THR A 21 0.80 4.91 -0.54
N MET A 22 -0.44 5.15 -0.15
CA MET A 22 -1.58 5.09 -1.05
C MET A 22 -2.26 6.45 -1.13
N THR A 23 -2.40 6.94 -2.35
CA THR A 23 -3.08 8.19 -2.64
C THR A 23 -4.32 7.90 -3.47
N LYS A 24 -5.45 8.42 -3.00
CA LYS A 24 -6.74 8.29 -3.69
C LYS A 24 -7.48 9.62 -3.64
N HIS A 25 -8.45 9.77 -4.54
CA HIS A 25 -9.44 10.81 -4.41
C HIS A 25 -10.18 10.68 -3.06
N PRO A 26 -10.49 11.80 -2.36
CA PRO A 26 -11.23 11.75 -1.10
C PRO A 26 -12.52 10.91 -1.17
N SER A 27 -13.28 10.99 -2.27
CA SER A 27 -14.52 10.21 -2.45
C SER A 27 -14.32 8.69 -2.61
N ALA A 28 -13.10 8.22 -2.86
CA ALA A 28 -12.76 6.79 -2.97
C ALA A 28 -12.30 6.19 -1.62
N LEU A 29 -12.13 7.02 -0.59
CA LEU A 29 -11.71 6.58 0.73
C LEU A 29 -12.92 6.16 1.59
N ARG A 30 -12.82 5.00 2.22
CA ARG A 30 -13.85 4.41 3.08
C ARG A 30 -13.24 4.20 4.46
N LEU A 31 -13.22 5.29 5.22
CA LEU A 31 -12.56 5.40 6.53
C LEU A 31 -13.54 4.99 7.63
N ALA A 32 -13.10 4.21 8.62
CA ALA A 32 -13.89 3.87 9.79
C ALA A 32 -13.78 4.95 10.89
N ASP A 33 -12.62 5.61 10.96
CA ASP A 33 -12.35 6.66 11.94
C ASP A 33 -13.04 7.99 11.61
N ALA A 34 -13.64 8.62 12.62
CA ALA A 34 -14.42 9.84 12.46
C ALA A 34 -13.55 11.07 12.18
N GLU A 35 -12.38 11.17 12.84
CA GLU A 35 -11.49 12.31 12.67
C GLU A 35 -10.83 12.28 11.28
N MET A 36 -10.39 11.10 10.82
CA MET A 36 -9.89 10.89 9.47
C MET A 36 -10.97 11.21 8.42
N LYS A 37 -12.24 10.84 8.65
CA LYS A 37 -13.35 11.25 7.77
C LYS A 37 -13.46 12.76 7.66
N VAL A 38 -13.49 13.48 8.78
CA VAL A 38 -13.58 14.95 8.78
C VAL A 38 -12.42 15.58 8.01
N ARG A 39 -11.18 15.07 8.21
CA ARG A 39 -10.01 15.55 7.46
C ARG A 39 -10.11 15.22 5.97
N CYS A 40 -10.62 14.05 5.61
CA CYS A 40 -10.84 13.63 4.23
C CYS A 40 -11.91 14.49 3.53
N ASP A 41 -13.03 14.78 4.19
CA ASP A 41 -14.11 15.60 3.65
C ASP A 41 -13.64 17.05 3.45
N ARG A 42 -12.81 17.58 4.37
CA ARG A 42 -12.14 18.88 4.19
C ARG A 42 -11.20 18.87 2.99
N ALA A 43 -10.48 17.78 2.78
CA ALA A 43 -9.61 17.63 1.62
C ALA A 43 -10.40 17.62 0.31
N ALA A 44 -11.64 17.13 0.30
CA ALA A 44 -12.48 17.05 -0.90
C ALA A 44 -12.88 18.40 -1.53
N ALA A 45 -12.59 19.53 -0.88
CA ALA A 45 -12.80 20.86 -1.46
C ALA A 45 -12.02 21.00 -2.79
N ALA A 46 -12.70 21.46 -3.84
CA ALA A 46 -12.10 21.60 -5.17
C ALA A 46 -10.87 22.51 -5.13
N GLY A 47 -9.74 22.03 -5.66
CA GLY A 47 -8.46 22.76 -5.66
C GLY A 47 -7.70 22.76 -4.33
N GLY A 48 -8.16 22.00 -3.33
CA GLY A 48 -7.43 21.80 -2.07
C GLY A 48 -6.15 20.98 -2.25
N PRO A 49 -5.13 21.18 -1.39
CA PRO A 49 -3.91 20.39 -1.43
C PRO A 49 -4.16 18.94 -0.99
N ALA A 50 -3.29 18.03 -1.39
CA ALA A 50 -3.28 16.67 -0.87
C ALA A 50 -3.07 16.66 0.66
N VAL A 51 -3.86 15.87 1.38
CA VAL A 51 -3.83 15.76 2.84
C VAL A 51 -3.44 14.34 3.24
N THR A 52 -2.41 14.22 4.07
CA THR A 52 -2.08 12.93 4.70
C THR A 52 -3.03 12.69 5.87
N LEU A 53 -3.87 11.68 5.74
CA LEU A 53 -4.84 11.29 6.75
C LEU A 53 -4.20 10.42 7.84
N TYR A 54 -3.22 9.61 7.46
CA TYR A 54 -2.53 8.69 8.34
C TYR A 54 -1.08 8.51 7.91
N ASP A 55 -0.17 8.41 8.88
CA ASP A 55 1.24 8.05 8.67
C ASP A 55 1.80 7.35 9.91
N GLY A 56 1.92 6.02 9.85
CA GLY A 56 2.25 5.19 11.02
C GLY A 56 2.28 3.69 10.70
N PRO A 57 2.33 2.80 11.70
CA PRO A 57 2.33 1.34 11.50
C PRO A 57 1.10 0.83 10.73
N VAL A 58 1.30 -0.13 9.82
CA VAL A 58 0.18 -0.75 9.09
C VAL A 58 -0.81 -1.43 10.05
N ARG A 59 -0.36 -1.94 11.19
CA ARG A 59 -1.23 -2.53 12.23
C ARG A 59 -2.39 -1.61 12.61
N ASP A 60 -2.08 -0.36 12.94
CA ASP A 60 -3.08 0.59 13.42
C ASP A 60 -3.92 1.14 12.26
N LEU A 61 -3.36 1.19 11.05
CA LEU A 61 -4.09 1.64 9.87
C LEU A 61 -5.19 0.66 9.42
N CYS A 62 -4.95 -0.65 9.54
CA CYS A 62 -5.90 -1.69 9.12
C CYS A 62 -7.33 -1.50 9.66
N PRO A 63 -7.57 -1.30 10.96
CA PRO A 63 -8.92 -1.06 11.47
C PRO A 63 -9.50 0.31 11.06
N LEU A 64 -8.66 1.30 10.76
CA LEU A 64 -9.10 2.66 10.42
C LEU A 64 -9.55 2.80 8.96
N ALA A 65 -9.01 1.99 8.04
CA ALA A 65 -9.32 2.05 6.61
C ALA A 65 -9.43 0.65 5.95
N PRO A 66 -10.23 -0.28 6.49
CA PRO A 66 -10.20 -1.71 6.15
C PRO A 66 -10.49 -2.00 4.67
N ASN A 67 -11.28 -1.16 4.01
CA ASN A 67 -11.64 -1.35 2.59
C ASN A 67 -10.57 -0.87 1.61
N ASN A 68 -9.62 -0.08 2.08
CA ASN A 68 -8.63 0.56 1.22
C ASN A 68 -7.27 -0.12 1.31
N VAL A 69 -6.88 -0.66 2.47
CA VAL A 69 -5.47 -0.94 2.81
C VAL A 69 -5.04 -2.40 2.66
N ASN A 70 -5.80 -3.24 1.95
CA ASN A 70 -5.45 -4.65 1.70
C ASN A 70 -4.05 -4.81 1.06
N SER A 71 -3.67 -3.94 0.14
CA SER A 71 -2.33 -3.97 -0.45
C SER A 71 -1.22 -3.64 0.54
N MET A 72 -1.47 -2.78 1.53
CA MET A 72 -0.53 -2.47 2.60
C MET A 72 -0.39 -3.66 3.56
N ALA A 73 -1.50 -4.30 3.92
CA ALA A 73 -1.49 -5.51 4.72
C ALA A 73 -0.73 -6.66 4.02
N ALA A 74 -0.92 -6.83 2.71
CA ALA A 74 -0.17 -7.81 1.92
C ALA A 74 1.34 -7.50 1.90
N ALA A 75 1.71 -6.22 1.75
CA ALA A 75 3.10 -5.79 1.84
C ALA A 75 3.71 -6.05 3.22
N ALA A 76 2.95 -5.85 4.30
CA ALA A 76 3.37 -6.18 5.66
C ALA A 76 3.57 -7.68 5.89
N MET A 77 2.73 -8.54 5.29
CA MET A 77 2.93 -9.99 5.31
C MET A 77 4.16 -10.42 4.51
N ALA A 78 4.42 -9.79 3.36
CA ALA A 78 5.60 -10.07 2.55
C ALA A 78 6.89 -9.62 3.27
N ALA A 79 6.87 -8.44 3.91
CA ALA A 79 7.94 -7.88 4.72
C ALA A 79 7.98 -8.52 6.12
N HIS A 80 8.02 -9.85 6.20
CA HIS A 80 7.83 -10.59 7.46
C HIS A 80 8.81 -10.23 8.58
N THR A 81 10.02 -9.75 8.25
CA THR A 81 11.01 -9.24 9.22
C THR A 81 10.61 -7.92 9.88
N LEU A 82 9.74 -7.14 9.23
CA LEU A 82 9.16 -5.91 9.76
C LEU A 82 7.74 -6.12 10.31
N GLY A 83 6.94 -6.93 9.61
CA GLY A 83 5.55 -7.20 9.95
C GLY A 83 4.67 -5.95 9.93
N PHE A 84 3.49 -6.06 10.54
CA PHE A 84 2.50 -4.96 10.57
C PHE A 84 2.94 -3.76 11.42
N ASP A 85 3.83 -3.99 12.39
CA ASP A 85 4.33 -2.96 13.30
C ASP A 85 5.49 -2.17 12.69
N GLY A 86 6.37 -2.84 11.94
CA GLY A 86 7.55 -2.24 11.32
C GLY A 86 7.30 -1.65 9.93
N VAL A 87 6.28 -2.11 9.20
CA VAL A 87 5.89 -1.50 7.93
C VAL A 87 5.08 -0.23 8.19
N ARG A 88 5.51 0.87 7.57
CA ARG A 88 4.84 2.17 7.68
C ARG A 88 3.81 2.34 6.56
N GLY A 89 2.55 2.52 6.93
CA GLY A 89 1.46 2.87 6.02
C GLY A 89 1.23 4.38 6.00
N ARG A 90 1.11 4.96 4.82
CA ARG A 90 0.71 6.36 4.62
C ARG A 90 -0.53 6.42 3.73
N LEU A 91 -1.60 7.03 4.23
CA LEU A 91 -2.85 7.21 3.49
C LEU A 91 -3.05 8.68 3.17
N VAL A 92 -3.17 9.01 1.89
CA VAL A 92 -3.27 10.37 1.37
C VAL A 92 -4.57 10.56 0.61
N ALA A 93 -5.28 11.63 0.95
CA ALA A 93 -6.45 12.11 0.23
C ALA A 93 -6.02 13.26 -0.69
N ASP A 94 -6.16 13.07 -2.00
CA ASP A 94 -5.72 14.04 -3.01
C ASP A 94 -6.86 14.32 -4.01
N PRO A 95 -7.46 15.53 -4.01
CA PRO A 95 -8.49 15.92 -4.98
C PRO A 95 -8.04 15.88 -6.44
N GLY A 96 -6.72 15.95 -6.68
CA GLY A 96 -6.14 15.84 -8.02
C GLY A 96 -6.16 14.43 -8.59
N MET A 97 -6.43 13.40 -7.79
CA MET A 97 -6.50 12.00 -8.22
C MET A 97 -7.84 11.69 -8.90
N ALA A 98 -8.15 12.39 -9.99
CA ALA A 98 -9.45 12.27 -10.67
C ALA A 98 -9.68 10.90 -11.32
N ASP A 99 -8.64 10.35 -11.95
CA ASP A 99 -8.77 9.20 -12.86
C ASP A 99 -7.87 8.03 -12.49
N TYR A 100 -7.14 8.13 -11.37
CA TYR A 100 -6.17 7.13 -10.93
C TYR A 100 -6.16 6.96 -9.41
N HIS A 101 -5.78 5.75 -8.98
CA HIS A 101 -5.24 5.50 -7.65
C HIS A 101 -3.75 5.23 -7.75
N SER A 102 -2.96 5.80 -6.83
CA SER A 102 -1.55 5.47 -6.73
C SER A 102 -1.24 4.63 -5.51
N LEU A 103 -0.32 3.69 -5.69
CA LEU A 103 0.33 2.93 -4.62
C LEU A 103 1.83 3.03 -4.83
N GLU A 104 2.51 3.62 -3.87
CA GLU A 104 3.95 3.77 -3.86
C GLU A 104 4.56 2.87 -2.79
N LEU A 105 5.63 2.18 -3.17
CA LEU A 105 6.47 1.39 -2.29
C LEU A 105 7.84 2.04 -2.23
N ASP A 106 8.31 2.35 -1.03
CA ASP A 106 9.67 2.84 -0.76
C ASP A 106 10.36 1.86 0.17
N LEU A 107 11.36 1.17 -0.36
CA LEU A 107 12.11 0.11 0.31
C LEU A 107 13.52 0.60 0.56
N VAL A 108 14.02 0.41 1.77
CA VAL A 108 15.40 0.76 2.15
C VAL A 108 16.07 -0.47 2.75
N GLY A 109 17.27 -0.78 2.27
CA GLY A 109 18.13 -1.81 2.84
C GLY A 109 18.98 -1.30 4.01
N PRO A 110 19.73 -2.19 4.67
CA PRO A 110 20.63 -1.80 5.75
C PRO A 110 21.65 -0.73 5.31
N SER A 111 22.12 0.08 6.27
CA SER A 111 23.20 1.03 6.03
C SER A 111 24.54 0.31 5.93
N GLU A 112 25.28 0.62 4.87
CA GLU A 112 26.68 0.24 4.71
C GLU A 112 27.57 1.04 5.68
N PRO A 113 28.82 0.59 5.93
CA PRO A 113 29.75 1.30 6.84
C PRO A 113 30.02 2.77 6.46
N ASP A 114 29.86 3.12 5.19
CA ASP A 114 30.02 4.48 4.67
C ASP A 114 28.71 5.31 4.64
N GLY A 115 27.63 4.76 5.20
CA GLY A 115 26.33 5.41 5.31
C GLY A 115 25.44 5.29 4.08
N ARG A 116 25.89 4.65 2.99
CA ARG A 116 25.03 4.39 1.82
C ARG A 116 24.00 3.31 2.15
N THR A 117 22.85 3.36 1.48
CA THR A 117 21.78 2.36 1.62
C THR A 117 21.27 1.97 0.24
N PHE A 118 21.01 0.68 0.03
CA PHE A 118 20.18 0.24 -1.08
C PHE A 118 18.77 0.83 -0.94
N ARG A 119 18.22 1.39 -2.02
CA ARG A 119 16.86 1.95 -2.02
C ARG A 119 16.13 1.64 -3.32
N VAL A 120 14.87 1.28 -3.19
CA VAL A 120 13.97 1.03 -4.33
C VAL A 120 12.68 1.78 -4.10
N ARG A 121 12.29 2.58 -5.09
CA ARG A 121 10.99 3.26 -5.13
C ARG A 121 10.20 2.73 -6.31
N THR A 122 8.95 2.34 -6.09
CA THR A 122 8.06 1.86 -7.14
C THR A 122 6.72 2.55 -7.00
N LEU A 123 6.25 3.15 -8.09
CA LEU A 123 4.95 3.80 -8.18
C LEU A 123 4.06 3.00 -9.14
N ARG A 124 2.93 2.54 -8.62
CA ARG A 124 1.86 1.95 -9.42
C ARG A 124 0.72 2.96 -9.52
N MET A 125 0.34 3.33 -10.74
CA MET A 125 -0.85 4.13 -11.02
C MET A 125 -1.88 3.26 -11.71
N ASN A 126 -3.06 3.10 -11.10
CA ASN A 126 -4.15 2.32 -11.66
C ASN A 126 -5.29 3.24 -12.07
N PRO A 127 -5.75 3.19 -13.33
CA PRO A 127 -6.97 3.89 -13.72
C PRO A 127 -8.14 3.51 -12.82
N ALA A 128 -8.87 4.51 -12.33
CA ALA A 128 -10.05 4.34 -11.49
C ALA A 128 -10.93 5.60 -11.52
N ASP A 129 -12.25 5.41 -11.55
CA ASP A 129 -13.19 6.52 -11.41
C ASP A 129 -13.11 7.15 -10.00
N ARG A 130 -13.38 8.46 -9.89
CA ARG A 130 -13.28 9.24 -8.63
C ARG A 130 -13.88 8.58 -7.38
N ALA A 131 -15.00 7.88 -7.52
CA ALA A 131 -15.71 7.25 -6.40
C ALA A 131 -15.42 5.76 -6.23
N ALA A 132 -14.67 5.14 -7.15
CA ALA A 132 -14.34 3.73 -7.11
C ALA A 132 -13.36 3.48 -5.96
N VAL A 133 -13.66 2.50 -5.11
CA VAL A 133 -12.74 2.11 -4.02
C VAL A 133 -11.59 1.25 -4.57
N THR A 134 -11.88 0.49 -5.63
CA THR A 134 -10.99 -0.50 -6.24
C THR A 134 -10.86 -0.23 -7.74
N ALA A 135 -9.63 -0.25 -8.24
CA ALA A 135 -9.36 -0.13 -9.68
C ALA A 135 -9.66 -1.44 -10.42
N SER A 136 -10.03 -1.36 -11.70
CA SER A 136 -10.38 -2.52 -12.53
C SER A 136 -9.23 -3.55 -12.67
N ALA A 137 -7.98 -3.09 -12.59
CA ALA A 137 -6.79 -3.95 -12.59
C ALA A 137 -6.78 -5.02 -11.49
N THR A 138 -7.53 -4.82 -10.39
CA THR A 138 -7.65 -5.81 -9.31
C THR A 138 -8.36 -7.08 -9.76
N TYR A 139 -9.31 -7.01 -10.70
CA TYR A 139 -9.99 -8.20 -11.22
C TYR A 139 -9.03 -9.12 -11.98
N GLY A 140 -8.14 -8.53 -12.79
CA GLY A 140 -7.10 -9.28 -13.50
C GLY A 140 -6.10 -9.94 -12.55
N ALA A 141 -5.70 -9.24 -11.49
CA ALA A 141 -4.83 -9.80 -10.45
C ALA A 141 -5.48 -11.00 -9.75
N PHE A 142 -6.76 -10.91 -9.40
CA PHE A 142 -7.50 -12.01 -8.78
C PHE A 142 -7.58 -13.25 -9.69
N LEU A 143 -7.90 -13.06 -10.98
CA LEU A 143 -7.88 -14.16 -11.95
C LEU A 143 -6.48 -14.78 -12.07
N GLY A 144 -5.43 -13.95 -12.12
CA GLY A 144 -4.04 -14.40 -12.10
C GLY A 144 -3.75 -15.28 -10.90
N SER A 145 -4.15 -14.85 -9.69
CA SER A 145 -3.95 -15.64 -8.47
C SER A 145 -4.68 -16.98 -8.52
N MET A 146 -5.89 -17.06 -9.09
CA MET A 146 -6.59 -18.34 -9.27
C MET A 146 -5.87 -19.27 -10.24
N LEU A 147 -5.34 -18.73 -11.35
CA LEU A 147 -4.59 -19.50 -12.35
C LEU A 147 -3.26 -20.01 -11.80
N GLU A 148 -2.53 -19.20 -11.03
CA GLU A 148 -1.31 -19.65 -10.34
C GLU A 148 -1.63 -20.71 -9.28
N ALA A 149 -2.65 -20.50 -8.45
CA ALA A 149 -3.08 -21.48 -7.45
C ALA A 149 -3.39 -22.85 -8.07
N ALA A 150 -3.99 -22.87 -9.27
CA ALA A 150 -4.28 -24.11 -10.01
C ALA A 150 -3.03 -24.90 -10.44
N LYS A 151 -1.84 -24.27 -10.48
CA LYS A 151 -0.57 -24.95 -10.80
C LYS A 151 -0.01 -25.78 -9.64
N GLY A 152 -0.56 -25.62 -8.42
CA GLY A 152 -0.19 -26.40 -7.24
C GLY A 152 1.08 -25.89 -6.57
N HIS A 153 0.91 -25.06 -5.53
CA HIS A 153 2.03 -24.50 -4.74
C HIS A 153 2.27 -25.21 -3.40
N GLY A 154 1.54 -26.29 -3.11
CA GLY A 154 1.59 -26.98 -1.82
C GLY A 154 0.97 -26.18 -0.67
N PRO A 155 0.99 -26.72 0.57
CA PRO A 155 0.41 -26.06 1.73
C PRO A 155 1.16 -24.78 2.11
N GLY A 156 0.43 -23.69 2.39
CA GLY A 156 1.03 -22.44 2.88
C GLY A 156 0.35 -21.18 2.34
N LEU A 157 0.87 -20.02 2.73
CA LEU A 157 0.52 -18.73 2.14
C LEU A 157 1.39 -18.48 0.91
N HIS A 158 0.76 -18.24 -0.24
CA HIS A 158 1.44 -17.95 -1.49
C HIS A 158 1.01 -16.58 -2.00
N PHE A 159 1.98 -15.73 -2.35
CA PHE A 159 1.72 -14.51 -3.09
C PHE A 159 1.69 -14.85 -4.59
N CYS A 160 0.71 -14.32 -5.32
CA CYS A 160 0.48 -14.59 -6.73
C CYS A 160 0.20 -13.28 -7.48
#